data_AF-A0A9Q1CQJ8-F1
#
_entry.id   AF-A0A9Q1CQJ8-F1
#
_cell.length_a   1.000
_cell.length_b   1.000
_cell.length_c   1.000
_cell.angle_alpha   90.00
_cell.angle_beta   90.00
_cell.angle_gamma   90.00
#
_symmetry.space_group_name_H-M   'P 1'
#
loop_
_entity.id
_entity.type
_entity.pdbx_description
1 polymer ?
#
loop_
_entity_poly.entity_id
_entity_poly.type
_entity_poly.pdbx_seq_one_letter_code
_entity_poly.pdbx_strand_id
1 'polypeptide(L)'
;MHATTTVSGYKVDGSCGTLTMEDAYKKTLWKIRDLQRSGMDIVEMWECEYDRMLFKDEKMKEFVDALDYKPPLNSRDAFFRGRTNATCLKYDAKPGEEIKYIDVCSLYLWVNEYPFTHG
;
A
#
# COMPACT_ATOMS: atom_id res chain seq x y z
N MET A 1 41.43 14.30 3.22
CA MET A 1 40.25 15.18 3.12
C MET A 1 39.04 14.34 3.49
N HIS A 2 38.40 14.65 4.62
CA HIS A 2 37.24 13.93 5.15
C HIS A 2 35.93 14.51 4.62
N ALA A 3 34.89 13.65 4.64
CA ALA A 3 33.43 13.89 4.71
C ALA A 3 32.66 13.32 3.48
N THR A 4 31.95 12.19 3.64
CA THR A 4 30.56 11.99 4.13
C THR A 4 29.52 12.31 3.04
N THR A 5 28.55 11.39 2.82
CA THR A 5 27.10 11.61 2.56
C THR A 5 26.49 10.38 1.84
N THR A 6 25.89 9.45 2.59
CA THR A 6 24.43 9.24 2.75
C THR A 6 23.80 8.43 1.62
N VAL A 7 23.59 7.13 1.87
CA VAL A 7 22.78 6.24 1.04
C VAL A 7 21.31 6.46 1.44
N SER A 8 20.55 7.16 0.60
CA SER A 8 19.11 7.33 0.78
C SER A 8 18.43 5.97 0.63
N GLY A 9 17.78 5.53 1.71
CA GLY A 9 17.29 4.17 1.87
C GLY A 9 16.10 3.82 0.98
N TYR A 10 16.12 2.60 0.44
CA TYR A 10 14.93 1.90 -0.02
C TYR A 10 14.05 1.60 1.21
N LYS A 11 12.78 1.98 1.17
CA LYS A 11 11.79 1.48 2.13
C LYS A 11 11.58 0.01 1.83
N VAL A 12 12.06 -0.85 2.74
CA VAL A 12 11.82 -2.29 2.70
C VAL A 12 10.52 -2.53 3.44
N ASP A 13 9.46 -2.74 2.67
CA ASP A 13 8.14 -3.01 3.19
C ASP A 13 8.11 -4.44 3.74
N GLY A 14 8.26 -4.54 5.06
CA GLY A 14 7.75 -5.60 5.92
C GLY A 14 7.88 -7.06 5.45
N SER A 15 9.03 -7.68 5.73
CA SER A 15 9.05 -9.06 6.23
C SER A 15 10.41 -9.37 6.89
N CYS A 16 10.33 -10.03 8.05
CA CYS A 16 11.44 -10.34 8.93
C CYS A 16 12.45 -11.26 8.24
N GLY A 17 13.61 -10.73 7.86
CA GLY A 17 14.76 -11.50 7.38
C GLY A 17 15.88 -10.58 6.92
N THR A 18 17.08 -10.79 7.45
CA THR A 18 18.33 -10.05 7.18
C THR A 18 18.78 -10.18 5.73
N LEU A 19 18.09 -9.51 4.81
CA LEU A 19 18.52 -9.42 3.42
C LEU A 19 19.61 -8.37 3.32
N THR A 20 20.82 -8.79 2.96
CA THR A 20 21.91 -7.86 2.67
C THR A 20 21.64 -7.16 1.34
N MET A 21 22.30 -6.01 1.13
CA MET A 21 22.22 -5.32 -0.17
C MET A 21 22.71 -6.22 -1.32
N GLU A 22 23.63 -7.14 -1.04
CA GLU A 22 24.09 -8.14 -1.99
C GLU A 22 22.97 -9.12 -2.38
N ASP A 23 22.16 -9.56 -1.42
CA ASP A 23 21.02 -10.44 -1.68
C ASP A 23 19.94 -9.74 -2.50
N ALA A 24 19.67 -8.46 -2.23
CA ALA A 24 18.75 -7.65 -3.02
C ALA A 24 19.23 -7.49 -4.48
N TYR A 25 20.53 -7.28 -4.67
CA TYR A 25 21.13 -7.21 -5.99
C TYR A 25 21.04 -8.54 -6.75
N LYS A 26 21.40 -9.66 -6.09
CA LYS A 26 21.26 -11.01 -6.67
C LYS A 26 19.83 -11.32 -7.09
N LYS A 27 18.83 -10.93 -6.29
CA LYS A 27 17.41 -11.08 -6.62
C LYS A 27 17.02 -10.28 -7.87
N THR A 28 17.52 -9.06 -8.00
CA THR A 28 17.27 -8.21 -9.17
C THR A 28 17.82 -8.85 -10.43
N LEU A 29 19.08 -9.31 -10.39
CA LEU A 29 19.71 -10.03 -11.52
C LEU A 29 18.97 -11.32 -11.89
N TRP A 30 18.49 -12.07 -10.89
CA TRP A 30 17.71 -13.28 -11.14
C TRP A 30 16.41 -12.97 -11.88
N LYS A 31 15.67 -11.93 -11.46
CA LYS A 31 14.43 -11.50 -12.14
C LYS A 31 14.68 -11.07 -13.58
N ILE A 32 15.71 -10.28 -13.83
CA ILE A 32 16.07 -9.83 -15.18
C ILE A 32 16.34 -11.04 -16.08
N ARG A 33 17.12 -12.02 -15.61
CA ARG A 33 17.42 -13.24 -16.38
C ARG A 33 16.18 -14.07 -16.66
N ASP A 34 15.26 -14.17 -15.71
CA ASP A 34 14.02 -14.94 -15.86
C ASP A 34 13.11 -14.30 -16.92
N LEU A 35 12.96 -12.97 -16.87
CA LEU A 35 12.23 -12.20 -17.86
C LEU A 35 12.90 -12.27 -19.26
N GLN A 36 14.23 -12.23 -19.35
CA GLN A 36 14.95 -12.40 -20.62
C GLN A 36 14.72 -13.81 -21.20
N ARG A 37 14.72 -14.84 -20.35
CA ARG A 37 14.44 -16.21 -20.77
C ARG A 37 13.03 -16.38 -21.31
N SER A 38 12.07 -15.59 -20.80
CA SER A 38 10.71 -15.57 -21.33
C SER A 38 10.58 -14.88 -22.71
N GLY A 39 11.69 -14.38 -23.27
CA GLY A 39 11.74 -13.77 -24.61
C GLY A 39 11.36 -12.28 -24.62
N MET A 40 11.29 -11.64 -23.45
CA MET A 40 11.04 -10.21 -23.35
C MET A 40 12.34 -9.42 -23.53
N ASP A 41 12.26 -8.33 -24.29
CA ASP A 41 13.34 -7.33 -24.37
C ASP A 41 13.31 -6.47 -23.10
N ILE A 42 14.42 -6.42 -22.37
CA ILE A 42 14.53 -5.71 -21.10
C ILE A 42 15.56 -4.61 -21.25
N VAL A 43 15.11 -3.39 -20.99
CA VAL A 43 15.98 -2.22 -20.87
C VAL A 43 16.10 -1.88 -19.40
N GLU A 44 17.30 -2.04 -18.84
CA GLU A 44 17.62 -1.61 -17.48
C GLU A 44 17.91 -0.10 -17.47
N MET A 45 17.28 0.63 -16.55
CA MET A 45 17.48 2.07 -16.39
C MET A 45 17.54 2.42 -14.90
N TRP A 46 18.42 3.34 -14.54
CA TRP A 46 18.49 3.86 -13.18
C TRP A 46 17.30 4.78 -12.88
N GLU A 47 16.77 4.70 -11.67
CA GLU A 47 15.64 5.55 -11.22
C GLU A 47 15.93 7.04 -11.43
N CYS A 48 17.12 7.51 -11.08
CA CYS A 48 17.48 8.92 -11.25
C CYS A 48 17.62 9.34 -12.72
N GLU A 49 17.89 8.41 -13.63
CA GLU A 49 17.90 8.66 -15.07
C GLU A 49 16.47 8.70 -15.61
N TYR A 50 15.64 7.76 -15.16
CA TYR A 50 14.22 7.70 -15.47
C TYR A 50 13.47 8.98 -15.03
N ASP A 51 13.69 9.46 -13.80
CA ASP A 51 13.09 10.69 -13.30
C ASP A 51 13.51 11.92 -14.12
N ARG A 52 14.78 11.95 -14.55
CA ARG A 52 15.28 13.01 -15.42
C ARG A 52 14.66 12.95 -16.82
N MET A 53 14.40 11.75 -17.35
CA MET A 53 13.70 11.57 -18.62
C MET A 53 12.24 12.00 -18.51
N LEU A 54 11.53 11.60 -17.46
CA LEU A 54 10.15 12.03 -17.20
C LEU A 54 10.01 13.55 -17.06
N PHE A 55 11.02 14.21 -16.49
CA PHE A 55 10.99 15.66 -16.33
C PHE A 55 11.31 16.41 -17.64
N LYS A 56 12.16 15.85 -18.51
CA LYS A 56 12.68 16.52 -19.70
C LYS A 56 11.93 16.19 -20.98
N ASP A 57 11.40 14.98 -21.10
CA ASP A 57 10.78 14.48 -22.32
C ASP A 57 9.26 14.39 -22.15
N GLU A 58 8.56 15.27 -22.87
CA GLU A 58 7.11 15.33 -22.87
C GLU A 58 6.48 14.05 -23.44
N LYS A 59 7.15 13.37 -24.39
CA LYS A 59 6.67 12.10 -24.96
C LYS A 59 6.72 10.96 -23.95
N MET A 60 7.74 10.95 -23.08
CA MET A 60 7.86 9.95 -22.03
C MET A 60 6.75 10.13 -20.99
N LYS A 61 6.40 11.39 -20.69
CA LYS A 61 5.30 11.71 -19.80
C LYS A 61 3.95 11.30 -20.39
N GLU A 62 3.68 11.62 -21.66
CA GLU A 62 2.48 11.18 -22.36
C GLU A 62 2.36 9.65 -22.41
N PHE A 63 3.47 8.93 -22.61
CA PHE A 63 3.50 7.47 -22.57
C PHE A 63 3.12 6.94 -21.18
N VAL A 64 3.67 7.51 -20.11
CA VAL A 64 3.36 7.08 -18.74
C VAL A 64 1.92 7.41 -18.36
N ASP A 65 1.41 8.59 -18.73
CA ASP A 65 0.02 8.98 -18.48
C ASP A 65 -0.97 8.11 -19.27
N ALA A 66 -0.56 7.56 -20.43
CA ALA A 66 -1.37 6.63 -21.21
C ALA A 66 -1.36 5.18 -20.67
N LEU A 67 -0.44 4.84 -19.76
CA LEU A 67 -0.44 3.52 -19.12
C LEU A 67 -1.59 3.45 -18.10
N ASP A 68 -2.47 2.45 -18.22
CA ASP A 68 -3.46 2.11 -17.18
C ASP A 68 -2.77 1.44 -15.99
N TYR A 69 -1.84 2.17 -15.35
CA TYR A 69 -1.16 1.73 -14.16
C TYR A 69 -2.09 1.91 -12.96
N LYS A 70 -2.58 0.78 -12.45
CA LYS A 70 -3.35 0.78 -11.19
C LYS A 70 -2.36 0.73 -10.03
N PRO A 71 -2.22 1.83 -9.25
CA PRO A 71 -1.35 1.81 -8.09
C PRO A 71 -1.82 0.70 -7.14
N PRO A 72 -0.88 0.02 -6.44
CA PRO A 72 -1.24 -0.96 -5.44
C PRO A 72 -2.18 -0.33 -4.40
N LEU A 73 -3.23 -1.07 -4.02
CA LEU A 73 -4.20 -0.60 -3.05
C LEU A 73 -3.48 -0.27 -1.75
N ASN A 74 -3.53 1.00 -1.34
CA ASN A 74 -3.02 1.41 -0.04
C ASN A 74 -3.87 0.74 1.04
N SER A 75 -3.28 -0.21 1.77
CA SER A 75 -3.99 -0.97 2.80
C SER A 75 -4.60 -0.06 3.89
N ARG A 76 -4.05 1.14 4.10
CA ARG A 76 -4.63 2.13 5.02
C ARG A 76 -5.98 2.67 4.56
N ASP A 77 -6.21 2.75 3.25
CA ASP A 77 -7.48 3.21 2.69
C ASP A 77 -8.56 2.12 2.81
N ALA A 78 -8.18 0.86 3.05
CA ALA A 78 -9.12 -0.22 3.32
C ALA A 78 -9.65 -0.22 4.77
N PHE A 79 -8.94 0.45 5.71
CA PHE A 79 -9.37 0.59 7.10
C PHE A 79 -10.26 1.82 7.27
N PHE A 80 -11.46 1.78 6.70
CA PHE A 80 -12.50 2.73 7.09
C PHE A 80 -12.90 2.44 8.55
N ARG A 81 -12.85 3.47 9.41
CA ARG A 81 -13.32 3.40 10.80
C ARG A 81 -14.77 2.91 10.85
N GLY A 82 -15.19 2.38 12.01
CA GLY A 82 -16.54 1.83 12.21
C GLY A 82 -17.65 2.75 11.69
N ARG A 83 -18.71 2.16 11.12
CA ARG A 83 -19.88 2.90 10.63
C ARG A 83 -20.59 3.58 11.80
N THR A 84 -20.42 4.89 11.95
CA THR A 84 -21.30 5.69 12.82
C THR A 84 -22.62 5.93 12.10
N ASN A 85 -23.45 4.90 12.00
CA ASN A 85 -24.83 5.06 11.56
C ASN A 85 -25.66 5.58 12.73
N ALA A 86 -25.79 6.90 12.87
CA ALA A 86 -26.84 7.46 13.69
C ALA A 86 -28.17 7.38 12.91
N THR A 87 -29.02 6.40 13.22
CA THR A 87 -30.34 6.28 12.58
C THR A 87 -31.25 7.46 12.91
N CYS A 88 -30.99 8.21 13.99
CA CYS A 88 -31.57 9.51 14.28
C CYS A 88 -30.67 10.27 15.28
N LEU A 89 -30.24 11.50 14.96
CA LEU A 89 -29.38 12.30 15.85
C LEU A 89 -30.14 12.90 17.05
N LYS A 90 -31.46 13.09 16.91
CA LYS A 90 -32.36 13.58 17.95
C LYS A 90 -33.78 13.12 17.62
N TYR A 91 -34.42 12.40 18.54
CA TYR A 91 -35.82 12.01 18.46
C TYR A 91 -36.54 12.42 19.74
N ASP A 92 -37.59 13.21 19.62
CA ASP A 92 -38.44 13.61 20.75
C ASP A 92 -39.60 12.60 20.85
N ALA A 93 -39.70 11.90 21.99
CA ALA A 93 -40.73 10.88 22.21
C ALA A 93 -42.14 11.50 22.20
N LYS A 94 -43.08 10.89 21.47
CA LYS A 94 -44.50 11.27 21.51
C LYS A 94 -45.19 10.67 22.74
N PRO A 95 -46.38 11.18 23.14
CA PRO A 95 -47.13 10.62 24.26
C PRO A 95 -47.45 9.14 24.03
N GLY A 96 -46.89 8.26 24.88
CA GLY A 96 -47.07 6.80 24.80
C GLY A 96 -45.95 6.04 24.07
N GLU A 97 -44.91 6.72 23.59
CA GLU A 97 -43.73 6.07 22.99
C GLU A 97 -42.60 5.89 24.01
N GLU A 98 -41.92 4.74 23.95
CA GLU A 98 -40.74 4.42 24.76
C GLU A 98 -39.51 4.31 23.84
N ILE A 99 -38.51 5.15 24.07
CA ILE A 99 -37.24 5.10 23.32
C ILE A 99 -36.33 4.08 23.99
N LYS A 100 -35.90 3.06 23.24
CA LYS A 100 -34.95 2.05 23.71
C LYS A 100 -33.57 2.32 23.11
N TYR A 101 -32.59 2.53 23.98
CA TYR A 101 -31.20 2.66 23.60
C TYR A 101 -30.51 1.31 23.78
N ILE A 102 -29.90 0.80 22.71
CA ILE A 102 -29.12 -0.44 22.75
C ILE A 102 -27.67 -0.04 22.52
N ASP A 103 -26.84 -0.20 23.54
CA ASP A 103 -25.40 -0.03 23.45
C ASP A 103 -24.73 -1.41 23.43
N VAL A 104 -23.89 -1.64 22.43
CA VAL A 104 -23.08 -2.86 22.37
C VAL A 104 -21.73 -2.55 23.00
N CYS A 105 -21.66 -2.69 24.33
CA CYS A 105 -20.39 -2.63 25.05
C CYS A 105 -19.45 -3.72 24.50
N SER A 106 -18.24 -3.34 24.12
CA SER A 106 -17.18 -4.25 23.68
C SER A 106 -17.37 -4.91 22.30
N LEU A 107 -18.09 -4.27 21.37
CA LEU A 107 -18.18 -4.74 19.96
C LEU A 107 -16.80 -5.07 19.37
N TYR A 108 -15.80 -4.22 19.64
CA TYR A 108 -14.46 -4.39 19.10
C TYR A 108 -13.72 -5.61 19.67
N LEU A 109 -13.93 -5.95 20.94
CA LEU A 109 -13.34 -7.15 21.54
C LEU A 109 -14.01 -8.42 20.99
N TRP A 110 -15.34 -8.40 20.85
CA TRP A 110 -16.09 -9.56 20.34
C TRP A 110 -15.72 -9.91 18.90
N VAL A 111 -15.56 -8.91 18.02
CA VAL A 111 -15.13 -9.14 16.62
C VAL A 111 -13.68 -9.63 16.55
N ASN A 112 -12.83 -9.19 17.48
CA ASN A 112 -11.41 -9.53 17.48
C ASN A 112 -11.10 -10.89 18.15
N GLU A 113 -12.10 -11.58 18.70
CA GLU A 113 -11.97 -12.92 19.30
C GLU A 113 -11.96 -14.05 18.24
N TYR A 114 -12.27 -13.75 16.98
CA TYR A 114 -12.14 -14.70 15.88
C TYR A 114 -10.76 -14.60 15.21
N PRO A 115 -9.77 -15.44 15.58
CA PRO A 115 -8.63 -15.67 14.71
C PRO A 115 -9.15 -16.35 13.44
N PHE A 116 -8.78 -15.83 12.27
CA PHE A 116 -8.91 -16.55 11.00
C PHE A 116 -8.01 -17.79 11.04
N THR A 117 -8.45 -18.86 11.70
CA THR A 117 -7.88 -20.18 11.58
C THR A 117 -8.25 -20.68 10.18
N HIS A 118 -7.29 -20.60 9.26
CA HIS A 118 -7.41 -21.18 7.94
C HIS A 118 -7.45 -22.72 8.11
N GLY A 119 -8.49 -23.35 7.60
CA GLY A 119 -8.53 -24.78 7.30
C GLY A 119 -8.16 -25.04 5.85
#